data_AF-A0A127VHZ8-F1
#
_entry.id   AF-A0A127VHZ8-F1
#
_cell.length_a   1.000
_cell.length_b   1.000
_cell.length_c   1.000
_cell.angle_alpha   90.00
_cell.angle_beta   90.00
_cell.angle_gamma   90.00
#
_symmetry.space_group_name_H-M   'P 1'
#
loop_
_entity.id
_entity.type
_entity.pdbx_description
1 polymer ?
#
loop_
_entity_poly.entity_id
_entity_poly.type
_entity_poly.pdbx_seq_one_letter_code
_entity_poly.pdbx_strand_id
1 'polypeptide(L)'
;MKIKYILTVVKKIFIRILIKAIKLLIYTVCGLSFLHFLIGVLMEPSRDTTLLTNIGFAMFVGISSMLFTWARSLDEKKFPKQVHSLNTVAVISILGSIFFIFSSLFKYLALHNNDPKLWILEKGSKLEVNVLTGASIVCIIGVMWAITFVVIGVFKDFGDLWEKLYNIRPKNPDPEKNDRRTEIS
;
A
#
# COMPACT_ATOMS: atom_id res chain seq x y z
N MET A 1 19.28 -36.53 18.18
CA MET A 1 18.06 -35.68 18.25
C MET A 1 18.36 -34.19 18.45
N LYS A 2 19.32 -33.80 19.32
CA LYS A 2 19.62 -32.38 19.64
C LYS A 2 20.07 -31.50 18.45
N ILE A 3 20.87 -32.04 17.51
CA ILE A 3 21.40 -31.27 16.37
C ILE A 3 20.30 -30.82 15.39
N LYS A 4 19.33 -31.69 15.07
CA LYS A 4 18.19 -31.35 14.20
C LYS A 4 17.32 -30.24 14.81
N TYR A 5 17.13 -30.27 16.12
CA TYR A 5 16.38 -29.23 16.83
C TYR A 5 17.10 -27.87 16.76
N ILE A 6 18.41 -27.84 17.02
CA ILE A 6 19.21 -26.62 16.94
C ILE A 6 19.17 -26.01 15.53
N LEU A 7 19.35 -26.83 14.49
CA LEU A 7 19.27 -26.37 13.10
C LEU A 7 17.90 -25.76 12.76
N THR A 8 16.81 -26.34 13.27
CA THR A 8 15.45 -25.84 13.04
C THR A 8 15.25 -24.47 13.70
N VAL A 9 15.73 -24.30 14.93
CA VAL A 9 15.64 -23.02 15.66
C VAL A 9 16.47 -21.94 14.97
N VAL A 10 17.72 -22.25 14.60
CA VAL A 10 18.61 -21.31 13.88
C VAL A 10 17.98 -20.88 12.55
N LYS A 11 17.45 -21.83 11.76
CA LYS A 11 16.75 -21.52 10.50
C LYS A 11 15.56 -20.58 10.73
N LYS A 12 14.76 -20.81 11.78
CA LYS A 12 13.60 -19.97 12.11
C LYS A 12 14.01 -18.56 12.51
N ILE A 13 15.09 -18.40 13.28
CA ILE A 13 15.63 -17.10 13.67
C ILE A 13 16.17 -16.36 12.44
N PHE A 14 16.96 -17.03 11.61
CA PHE A 14 17.53 -16.45 10.38
C PHE A 14 16.43 -15.95 9.44
N ILE A 15 15.39 -16.75 9.19
CA ILE A 15 14.24 -16.35 8.35
C ILE A 15 13.57 -15.10 8.91
N ARG A 16 13.37 -15.01 10.23
CA ARG A 16 12.76 -13.83 10.87
C ARG A 16 13.62 -12.57 10.69
N ILE A 17 14.94 -12.69 10.81
CA ILE A 17 15.88 -11.57 10.59
C ILE A 17 15.84 -11.15 9.13
N LEU A 18 15.90 -12.11 8.20
CA LEU A 18 15.83 -11.85 6.76
C LEU A 18 14.54 -11.12 6.37
N ILE A 19 13.38 -11.54 6.88
CA ILE A 19 12.11 -10.86 6.63
C ILE A 19 12.14 -9.42 7.14
N LYS A 20 12.71 -9.17 8.33
CA LYS A 20 12.84 -7.80 8.86
C LYS A 20 13.76 -6.95 7.99
N ALA A 21 14.88 -7.50 7.52
CA ALA A 21 15.82 -6.81 6.64
C ALA A 21 15.18 -6.48 5.28
N ILE A 22 14.44 -7.42 4.68
CA ILE A 22 13.71 -7.20 3.43
C ILE A 22 12.64 -6.10 3.61
N LYS A 23 11.88 -6.14 4.71
CA LYS A 23 10.90 -5.08 5.03
C LYS A 23 11.58 -3.72 5.13
N LEU A 24 12.68 -3.63 5.87
CA LEU A 24 13.46 -2.39 6.00
C LEU A 24 13.97 -1.90 4.65
N LEU A 25 14.50 -2.79 3.82
CA LEU A 25 14.98 -2.44 2.48
C LEU A 25 13.85 -1.89 1.60
N ILE A 26 12.68 -2.53 1.60
CA ILE A 26 11.50 -2.06 0.87
C ILE A 26 11.10 -0.66 1.37
N TYR A 27 11.05 -0.45 2.69
CA TYR A 27 10.73 0.87 3.25
C TYR A 27 11.73 1.95 2.82
N THR A 28 13.03 1.63 2.85
CA THR A 28 14.08 2.57 2.43
C THR A 28 13.98 2.90 0.95
N VAL A 29 13.80 1.90 0.07
CA VAL A 29 13.69 2.11 -1.38
C VAL A 29 12.43 2.91 -1.72
N CYS A 30 11.29 2.58 -1.11
CA CYS A 30 10.06 3.35 -1.29
C CYS A 30 10.20 4.78 -0.77
N GLY A 31 10.82 4.97 0.40
CA GLY A 31 11.06 6.28 0.99
C GLY A 31 11.98 7.16 0.14
N LEU A 32 13.09 6.60 -0.38
CA LEU A 32 14.02 7.32 -1.24
C LEU A 32 13.41 7.65 -2.60
N SER A 33 12.70 6.71 -3.23
CA SER A 33 12.00 6.95 -4.50
C SER A 33 10.95 8.06 -4.35
N PHE A 34 10.25 8.07 -3.22
CA PHE A 34 9.30 9.12 -2.88
C PHE A 34 9.99 10.47 -2.63
N LEU A 35 11.07 10.51 -1.85
CA LEU A 35 11.80 11.75 -1.58
C LEU A 35 12.32 12.36 -2.88
N HIS A 36 12.86 11.54 -3.77
CA HIS A 36 13.28 11.96 -5.09
C HIS A 36 12.11 12.54 -5.90
N PHE A 37 10.95 11.89 -5.87
CA PHE A 37 9.74 12.39 -6.52
C PHE A 37 9.26 13.73 -5.93
N LEU A 38 9.22 13.86 -4.61
CA LEU A 38 8.83 15.10 -3.90
C LEU A 38 9.75 16.25 -4.29
N ILE A 39 11.07 16.02 -4.27
CA ILE A 39 12.05 17.02 -4.70
C ILE A 39 11.79 17.41 -6.16
N GLY A 40 11.55 16.44 -7.05
CA GLY A 40 11.23 16.72 -8.46
C GLY A 40 9.98 17.59 -8.63
N VAL A 41 8.92 17.33 -7.87
CA VAL A 41 7.67 18.13 -7.91
C VAL A 41 7.90 19.53 -7.35
N LEU A 42 8.71 19.67 -6.31
CA LEU A 42 9.01 20.97 -5.69
C LEU A 42 9.95 21.81 -6.56
N MET A 43 10.90 21.19 -7.26
CA MET A 43 11.84 21.90 -8.14
C MET A 43 11.21 22.28 -9.49
N GLU A 44 10.28 21.47 -10.02
CA GLU A 44 9.58 21.74 -11.28
C GLU A 44 8.05 21.66 -11.09
N PRO A 45 7.41 22.69 -10.50
CA PRO A 45 5.97 22.70 -10.24
C PRO A 45 5.13 22.61 -11.52
N SER A 46 5.67 23.11 -12.64
CA SER A 46 5.04 23.14 -13.96
C SER A 46 5.01 21.79 -14.67
N ARG A 47 5.78 20.81 -14.20
CA ARG A 47 5.80 19.46 -14.79
C ARG A 47 4.44 18.80 -14.60
N ASP A 48 3.81 18.32 -15.67
CA ASP A 48 2.58 17.55 -15.55
C ASP A 48 2.83 16.25 -14.77
N THR A 49 2.15 16.08 -13.64
CA THR A 49 2.19 14.85 -12.82
C THR A 49 0.84 14.15 -12.75
N THR A 50 -0.12 14.53 -13.61
CA THR A 50 -1.47 13.99 -13.65
C THR A 50 -1.47 12.48 -13.88
N LEU A 51 -0.62 12.01 -14.79
CA LEU A 51 -0.43 10.58 -15.04
C LEU A 51 -0.04 9.83 -13.76
N LEU A 52 0.89 10.39 -12.99
CA LEU A 52 1.36 9.74 -11.78
C LEU A 52 0.28 9.74 -10.68
N THR A 53 -0.45 10.84 -10.51
CA THR A 53 -1.56 10.88 -9.54
C THR A 53 -2.65 9.87 -9.89
N ASN A 54 -2.90 9.64 -11.18
CA ASN A 54 -3.86 8.64 -11.65
C ASN A 54 -3.38 7.20 -11.41
N ILE A 55 -2.10 6.92 -11.65
CA ILE A 55 -1.50 5.62 -11.33
C ILE A 55 -1.57 5.37 -9.81
N GLY A 56 -1.22 6.38 -9.00
CA GLY A 56 -1.32 6.32 -7.55
C GLY A 56 -2.73 6.02 -7.07
N PHE A 57 -3.72 6.77 -7.57
CA PHE A 57 -5.13 6.53 -7.31
C PHE A 57 -5.53 5.08 -7.63
N ALA A 58 -5.24 4.60 -8.83
CA ALA A 58 -5.62 3.26 -9.27
C ALA A 58 -4.98 2.16 -8.41
N MET A 59 -3.70 2.30 -8.06
CA MET A 59 -3.02 1.35 -7.17
C MET A 59 -3.68 1.28 -5.79
N PHE A 60 -3.99 2.43 -5.18
CA PHE A 60 -4.59 2.48 -3.85
C PHE A 60 -6.02 1.91 -3.82
N VAL A 61 -6.82 2.19 -4.86
CA VAL A 61 -8.15 1.56 -5.02
C VAL A 61 -8.01 0.05 -5.22
N GLY A 62 -7.08 -0.40 -6.06
CA GLY A 62 -6.82 -1.82 -6.28
C GLY A 62 -6.41 -2.56 -5.01
N ILE A 63 -5.49 -1.98 -4.23
CA ILE A 63 -5.07 -2.52 -2.93
C ILE A 63 -6.27 -2.60 -1.97
N SER A 64 -7.06 -1.52 -1.86
CA SER A 64 -8.23 -1.51 -1.00
C SER A 64 -9.23 -2.62 -1.37
N SER A 65 -9.55 -2.74 -2.67
CA SER A 65 -10.44 -3.78 -3.20
C SER A 65 -9.94 -5.20 -2.88
N MET A 66 -8.64 -5.44 -3.05
CA MET A 66 -8.01 -6.72 -2.70
C MET A 66 -8.12 -7.01 -1.21
N LEU A 67 -7.84 -6.02 -0.35
CA LEU A 67 -7.88 -6.17 1.11
C LEU A 67 -9.30 -6.44 1.62
N PHE A 68 -10.32 -5.75 1.09
CA PHE A 68 -11.72 -6.05 1.42
C PHE A 68 -12.13 -7.45 0.96
N THR A 69 -11.67 -7.88 -0.22
CA THR A 69 -11.94 -9.23 -0.72
C THR A 69 -11.33 -10.29 0.20
N TRP A 70 -10.09 -10.08 0.64
CA TRP A 70 -9.43 -10.98 1.61
C TRP A 70 -10.12 -10.97 2.96
N ALA A 71 -10.50 -9.80 3.48
CA ALA A 71 -11.23 -9.69 4.74
C ALA A 71 -12.55 -10.47 4.68
N ARG A 72 -13.29 -10.38 3.57
CA ARG A 72 -14.54 -11.13 3.35
C ARG A 72 -14.35 -12.63 3.23
N SER A 73 -13.18 -13.08 2.75
CA SER A 73 -12.86 -14.51 2.62
C SER A 73 -12.49 -15.17 3.95
N LEU A 74 -12.17 -14.38 4.98
CA LEU A 74 -11.84 -14.88 6.30
C LEU A 74 -13.10 -15.02 7.16
N ASP A 75 -13.19 -16.11 7.90
CA ASP A 75 -14.23 -16.31 8.91
C ASP A 75 -13.97 -15.36 10.10
N GLU A 76 -14.77 -14.31 10.21
CA GLU A 76 -14.68 -13.29 11.25
C GLU A 76 -14.77 -13.88 12.66
N LYS A 77 -15.50 -14.99 12.85
CA LYS A 77 -15.59 -15.66 14.14
C LYS A 77 -14.26 -16.30 14.55
N LYS A 78 -13.46 -16.75 13.59
CA LYS A 78 -12.16 -17.40 13.82
C LYS A 78 -11.01 -16.40 13.85
N PHE A 79 -11.09 -15.32 13.07
CA PHE A 79 -9.99 -14.37 12.86
C PHE A 79 -10.41 -12.89 12.98
N PRO A 80 -11.10 -12.48 14.07
CA PRO A 80 -11.69 -11.14 14.16
C PRO A 80 -10.64 -10.02 14.07
N LYS A 81 -9.46 -10.23 14.69
CA LYS A 81 -8.36 -9.25 14.65
C LYS A 81 -7.79 -9.04 13.26
N GLN A 82 -7.66 -10.12 12.47
CA GLN A 82 -7.14 -10.06 11.11
C GLN A 82 -8.12 -9.36 10.18
N VAL A 83 -9.41 -9.69 10.28
CA VAL A 83 -10.47 -9.04 9.50
C VAL A 83 -10.52 -7.55 9.80
N HIS A 84 -10.50 -7.17 11.08
CA HIS A 84 -10.47 -5.76 11.48
C HIS A 84 -9.24 -5.02 10.94
N SER A 85 -8.06 -5.63 11.00
CA SER A 85 -6.84 -5.00 10.50
C SER A 85 -6.88 -4.82 8.98
N LEU A 86 -7.25 -5.86 8.22
CA LEU A 86 -7.38 -5.77 6.77
C LEU A 86 -8.36 -4.66 6.36
N ASN A 87 -9.52 -4.58 7.00
CA ASN A 87 -10.50 -3.52 6.75
C ASN A 87 -9.95 -2.13 7.07
N THR A 88 -9.23 -1.98 8.18
CA THR A 88 -8.59 -0.70 8.55
C THR A 88 -7.60 -0.25 7.48
N VAL A 89 -6.73 -1.17 7.02
CA VAL A 89 -5.76 -0.88 5.97
C VAL A 89 -6.43 -0.59 4.63
N ALA A 90 -7.54 -1.26 4.33
CA ALA A 90 -8.33 -1.01 3.13
C ALA A 90 -8.97 0.40 3.14
N VAL A 91 -9.48 0.84 4.30
CA VAL A 91 -10.03 2.20 4.48
C VAL A 91 -8.93 3.25 4.34
N ILE A 92 -7.77 3.06 4.98
CA ILE A 92 -6.63 3.98 4.82
C ILE A 92 -6.18 4.04 3.36
N SER A 93 -6.25 2.92 2.64
CA SER A 93 -5.95 2.88 1.21
C SER A 93 -6.94 3.73 0.39
N ILE A 94 -8.24 3.69 0.69
CA ILE A 94 -9.23 4.57 0.04
C ILE A 94 -8.96 6.04 0.37
N LEU A 95 -8.63 6.36 1.63
CA LEU A 95 -8.29 7.74 1.99
C LEU A 95 -7.06 8.24 1.19
N GLY A 96 -6.05 7.38 1.01
CA GLY A 96 -4.90 7.66 0.16
C GLY A 96 -5.29 7.94 -1.30
N SER A 97 -6.21 7.15 -1.87
CA SER A 97 -6.68 7.37 -3.24
C SER A 97 -7.44 8.69 -3.40
N ILE A 98 -8.24 9.07 -2.41
CA ILE A 98 -8.93 10.36 -2.36
C ILE A 98 -7.93 11.53 -2.34
N PHE A 99 -6.83 11.42 -1.58
CA PHE A 99 -5.78 12.44 -1.62
C PHE A 99 -5.10 12.54 -2.98
N PHE A 100 -4.93 11.43 -3.71
CA PHE A 100 -4.43 11.47 -5.09
C PHE A 100 -5.40 12.19 -6.03
N ILE A 101 -6.71 11.98 -5.90
CA ILE A 101 -7.72 12.72 -6.67
C ILE A 101 -7.62 14.21 -6.39
N PHE A 102 -7.59 14.62 -5.11
CA PHE A 102 -7.49 16.03 -4.77
C PHE A 102 -6.18 16.65 -5.24
N SER A 103 -5.06 15.94 -5.12
CA SER A 103 -3.77 16.38 -5.66
C SER A 103 -3.82 16.60 -7.18
N SER A 104 -4.44 15.66 -7.90
CA SER A 104 -4.65 15.76 -9.35
C SER A 104 -5.54 16.95 -9.72
N LEU A 105 -6.66 17.12 -9.01
CA LEU A 105 -7.60 18.22 -9.22
C LEU A 105 -6.95 19.58 -8.95
N PHE A 106 -6.26 19.75 -7.83
CA PHE A 106 -5.57 21.01 -7.53
C PHE A 106 -4.51 21.32 -8.57
N LYS A 107 -3.76 20.31 -9.02
CA LYS A 107 -2.76 20.52 -10.08
C LYS A 107 -3.40 20.88 -11.41
N TYR A 108 -4.49 20.23 -11.79
CA TYR A 108 -5.27 20.57 -12.98
C TYR A 108 -5.74 22.03 -12.93
N LEU A 109 -6.33 22.45 -11.80
CA LEU A 109 -6.73 23.83 -11.57
C LEU A 109 -5.53 24.79 -11.64
N ALA A 110 -4.36 24.42 -11.10
CA ALA A 110 -3.13 25.24 -11.17
C ALA A 110 -2.68 25.48 -12.62
N LEU A 111 -2.74 24.43 -13.44
CA LEU A 111 -2.27 24.46 -14.82
C LEU A 111 -3.28 25.14 -15.75
N HIS A 112 -4.58 24.94 -15.54
CA HIS A 112 -5.64 25.45 -16.43
C HIS A 112 -6.26 26.80 -15.99
N ASN A 113 -6.21 27.18 -14.71
CA ASN A 113 -6.60 28.55 -14.31
C ASN A 113 -5.56 29.60 -14.74
N ASN A 114 -4.37 29.17 -15.18
CA ASN A 114 -3.34 30.02 -15.78
C ASN A 114 -3.53 30.23 -17.30
N ASP A 115 -4.72 29.97 -17.87
CA ASP A 115 -5.04 30.40 -19.23
C ASP A 115 -4.99 31.95 -19.29
N PRO A 116 -3.99 32.55 -19.96
CA PRO A 116 -3.60 33.95 -19.75
C PRO A 116 -4.64 34.99 -20.19
N LYS A 117 -5.76 34.58 -20.80
CA LYS A 117 -6.80 35.50 -21.26
C LYS A 117 -7.80 35.94 -20.17
N LEU A 118 -7.91 35.22 -19.06
CA LEU A 118 -8.84 35.58 -17.97
C LEU A 118 -8.20 36.34 -16.81
N TRP A 119 -6.86 36.39 -16.74
CA TRP A 119 -6.12 36.91 -15.59
C TRP A 119 -5.30 38.18 -15.81
N ILE A 120 -5.21 38.70 -17.06
CA ILE A 120 -4.54 39.98 -17.33
C ILE A 120 -5.26 41.17 -16.64
N LEU A 121 -6.45 40.97 -16.07
CA LEU A 121 -7.19 42.02 -15.37
C LEU A 121 -7.04 42.04 -13.84
N GLU A 122 -6.45 41.05 -13.16
CA GLU A 122 -6.39 41.10 -11.69
C GLU A 122 -5.00 40.80 -11.11
N LYS A 123 -4.35 41.89 -10.68
CA LYS A 123 -3.12 41.91 -9.88
C LYS A 123 -3.30 41.13 -8.57
N GLY A 124 -2.86 39.86 -8.53
CA GLY A 124 -2.81 39.05 -7.29
C GLY A 124 -1.73 37.95 -7.27
N SER A 125 -0.84 37.92 -8.26
CA SER A 125 -0.13 36.73 -8.77
C SER A 125 0.92 36.03 -7.88
N LYS A 126 1.06 36.37 -6.60
CA LYS A 126 1.97 35.65 -5.67
C LYS A 126 1.26 34.86 -4.57
N LEU A 127 0.07 35.28 -4.15
CA LEU A 127 -0.61 34.65 -3.02
C LEU A 127 -1.32 33.35 -3.45
N GLU A 128 -1.94 33.32 -4.63
CA GLU A 128 -2.67 32.14 -5.11
C GLU A 128 -1.78 30.97 -5.52
N VAL A 129 -0.62 31.28 -6.13
CA VAL A 129 0.40 30.26 -6.43
C VAL A 129 0.86 29.59 -5.13
N ASN A 130 1.04 30.35 -4.05
CA ASN A 130 1.42 29.81 -2.75
C ASN A 130 0.31 28.94 -2.11
N VAL A 131 -0.97 29.29 -2.27
CA VAL A 131 -2.10 28.50 -1.74
C VAL A 131 -2.24 27.18 -2.49
N LEU A 132 -2.16 27.19 -3.82
CA LEU A 132 -2.28 25.95 -4.60
C LEU A 132 -1.06 25.04 -4.46
N THR A 133 0.15 25.61 -4.39
CA THR A 133 1.35 24.84 -4.04
C THR A 133 1.26 24.27 -2.62
N GLY A 134 0.75 25.05 -1.66
CA GLY A 134 0.49 24.58 -0.30
C GLY A 134 -0.52 23.43 -0.24
N ALA A 135 -1.64 23.53 -0.95
CA ALA A 135 -2.64 22.46 -1.04
C ALA A 135 -2.06 21.19 -1.68
N SER A 136 -1.25 21.34 -2.71
CA SER A 136 -0.55 20.22 -3.36
C SER A 136 0.42 19.53 -2.40
N ILE A 137 1.19 20.29 -1.61
CA ILE A 137 2.10 19.75 -0.59
C ILE A 137 1.32 19.00 0.49
N VAL A 138 0.21 19.55 0.98
CA VAL A 138 -0.65 18.90 1.99
C VAL A 138 -1.22 17.58 1.45
N CYS A 139 -1.70 17.56 0.21
CA CYS A 139 -2.18 16.31 -0.41
C CYS A 139 -1.04 15.29 -0.60
N ILE A 140 0.17 15.73 -0.97
CA ILE A 140 1.34 14.85 -1.08
C ILE A 140 1.71 14.27 0.29
N ILE A 141 1.71 15.06 1.36
CA ILE A 141 1.93 14.57 2.74
C ILE A 141 0.81 13.60 3.16
N GLY A 142 -0.44 13.88 2.81
CA GLY A 142 -1.57 12.98 3.06
C GLY A 142 -1.40 11.63 2.34
N VAL A 143 -0.93 11.66 1.09
CA VAL A 143 -0.54 10.46 0.33
C VAL A 143 0.62 9.72 1.02
N MET A 144 1.65 10.42 1.51
CA MET A 144 2.75 9.78 2.25
C MET A 144 2.25 9.04 3.47
N TRP A 145 1.42 9.70 4.26
CA TRP A 145 0.85 9.13 5.47
C TRP A 145 0.02 7.88 5.13
N ALA A 146 -0.81 7.95 4.09
CA ALA A 146 -1.56 6.80 3.61
C ALA A 146 -0.65 5.66 3.11
N ILE A 147 0.39 5.94 2.30
CA ILE A 147 1.37 4.93 1.86
C ILE A 147 2.04 4.29 3.06
N THR A 148 2.56 5.07 4.00
CA THR A 148 3.27 4.53 5.17
C THR A 148 2.37 3.62 6.00
N PHE A 149 1.14 4.03 6.29
CA PHE A 149 0.20 3.20 7.04
C PHE A 149 -0.26 1.97 6.27
N VAL A 150 -0.46 2.08 4.95
CA VAL A 150 -0.82 0.93 4.10
C VAL A 150 0.31 -0.08 4.03
N VAL A 151 1.54 0.36 3.76
CA VAL A 151 2.70 -0.55 3.71
C VAL A 151 2.93 -1.16 5.10
N ILE A 152 2.90 -0.38 6.19
CA ILE A 152 3.05 -0.94 7.55
C ILE A 152 1.94 -1.94 7.87
N GLY A 153 0.68 -1.60 7.58
CA GLY A 153 -0.48 -2.44 7.86
C GLY A 153 -0.47 -3.73 7.05
N VAL A 154 -0.28 -3.63 5.73
CA VAL A 154 -0.13 -4.80 4.85
C VAL A 154 1.03 -5.65 5.35
N PHE A 155 2.24 -5.12 5.53
CA PHE A 155 3.39 -5.98 5.86
C PHE A 155 3.38 -6.53 7.29
N LYS A 156 2.78 -5.83 8.27
CA LYS A 156 2.65 -6.31 9.65
C LYS A 156 1.74 -7.53 9.71
N ASP A 157 0.56 -7.44 9.11
CA ASP A 157 -0.45 -8.50 9.24
C ASP A 157 -0.34 -9.56 8.15
N PHE A 158 0.20 -9.24 6.97
CA PHE A 158 0.36 -10.21 5.89
C PHE A 158 1.34 -11.33 6.24
N GLY A 159 2.38 -11.05 7.03
CA GLY A 159 3.31 -12.09 7.50
C GLY A 159 2.61 -13.14 8.37
N ASP A 160 1.85 -12.68 9.36
CA ASP A 160 1.11 -13.55 10.29
C ASP A 160 -0.07 -14.23 9.59
N LEU A 161 -0.75 -13.52 8.69
CA LEU A 161 -1.85 -14.06 7.90
C LEU A 161 -1.37 -15.13 6.93
N TRP A 162 -0.26 -14.89 6.23
CA TRP A 162 0.34 -15.86 5.32
C TRP A 162 0.77 -17.13 6.06
N GLU A 163 1.43 -17.00 7.22
CA GLU A 163 1.83 -18.16 8.02
C GLU A 163 0.60 -18.95 8.50
N LYS A 164 -0.49 -18.27 8.89
CA LYS A 164 -1.76 -18.93 9.25
C LYS A 164 -2.41 -19.62 8.06
N LEU A 165 -2.54 -18.95 6.92
CA LEU A 165 -3.14 -19.51 5.71
C LEU A 165 -2.34 -20.69 5.17
N TYR A 166 -1.01 -20.59 5.20
CA TYR A 166 -0.11 -21.68 4.84
C TYR A 166 -0.32 -22.91 5.74
N ASN A 167 -0.50 -22.70 7.05
CA ASN A 167 -0.74 -23.78 8.00
C ASN A 167 -2.17 -24.36 7.94
N ILE A 168 -3.15 -23.61 7.43
CA ILE A 168 -4.54 -24.07 7.20
C ILE A 168 -4.66 -24.85 5.89
N ARG A 169 -3.72 -24.68 4.95
CA ARG A 169 -3.75 -25.38 3.67
C ARG A 169 -3.81 -26.88 3.93
N PRO A 170 -4.80 -27.61 3.38
CA PRO A 170 -4.90 -29.04 3.56
C PRO A 170 -3.56 -29.64 3.14
N LYS A 171 -2.92 -30.39 4.03
CA LYS A 171 -1.77 -31.23 3.65
C LYS A 171 -2.24 -32.05 2.46
N ASN A 172 -1.46 -32.07 1.38
CA ASN A 172 -1.77 -32.88 0.20
C ASN A 172 -2.32 -34.22 0.68
N PRO A 173 -3.54 -34.62 0.26
CA PRO A 173 -4.07 -35.90 0.66
C PRO A 173 -3.01 -36.94 0.32
N ASP A 174 -2.63 -37.75 1.31
CA ASP A 174 -1.67 -38.85 1.11
C ASP A 174 -2.17 -39.66 -0.11
N PRO A 175 -1.42 -39.71 -1.22
CA PRO A 175 -1.87 -40.45 -2.40
C PRO A 175 -2.16 -41.91 -2.04
N GLU A 176 -1.45 -42.47 -1.06
CA GLU A 176 -1.65 -43.84 -0.56
C GLU A 176 -2.97 -44.10 0.16
N LYS A 177 -3.71 -43.06 0.59
CA LYS A 177 -5.04 -43.24 1.22
C LYS A 177 -6.18 -43.29 0.22
N ASN A 178 -5.97 -42.86 -1.03
CA ASN A 178 -6.99 -42.94 -2.07
C ASN A 178 -7.00 -44.31 -2.76
N ASP A 179 -5.86 -45.00 -2.89
CA ASP A 179 -5.82 -46.33 -3.52
C ASP A 179 -6.59 -47.40 -2.73
N ARG A 180 -6.72 -47.26 -1.40
CA ARG A 180 -7.48 -48.22 -0.58
C ARG A 180 -9.00 -48.02 -0.62
N ARG A 181 -9.52 -46.95 -1.23
CA ARG A 181 -10.97 -46.71 -1.31
C ARG A 181 -11.59 -47.22 -2.61
N THR A 182 -10.79 -47.61 -3.59
CA THR A 182 -11.25 -48.12 -4.89
C THR A 182 -11.46 -49.63 -4.94
N GLU A 183 -11.16 -50.38 -3.89
CA GLU A 183 -11.32 -51.85 -3.87
C GLU A 183 -12.63 -52.36 -3.22
N ILE A 184 -13.58 -51.48 -2.85
CA ILE A 184 -14.86 -51.88 -2.22
C ILE A 184 -16.09 -51.43 -3.04
N SER A 185 -15.94 -51.17 -4.34
CA SER A 185 -17.07 -50.90 -5.25
C SER A 185 -17.28 -52.02 -6.25
#